data_AF-A0A9D8LSX8-F1
#
_entry.id   AF-A0A9D8LSX8-F1
#
_cell.length_a   1.000
_cell.length_b   1.000
_cell.length_c   1.000
_cell.angle_alpha   90.00
_cell.angle_beta   90.00
_cell.angle_gamma   90.00
#
_symmetry.space_group_name_H-M   'P 1'
#
loop_
_entity.id
_entity.type
_entity.pdbx_description
1 polymer ?
#
loop_
_entity_poly.entity_id
_entity_poly.type
_entity_poly.pdbx_seq_one_letter_code
_entity_poly.pdbx_strand_id
1 'polypeptide(L)'
;MSPRRALALTRPACLAAVCVLGAPQAGFGSDGNLQAVLLEAGCPRFRLETLFDRDGVTSYRANCFGSAHKLVIVTCIKGVCVRERTQEEQPE
;
A
#
# COMPACT_ATOMS: atom_id res chain seq x y z
N MET A 1 9.59 4.19 70.19
CA MET A 1 10.24 3.21 69.29
C MET A 1 9.44 3.12 68.00
N SER A 2 10.12 3.29 66.86
CA SER A 2 9.57 3.51 65.51
C SER A 2 8.71 2.37 64.93
N PRO A 3 7.73 2.68 64.06
CA PRO A 3 7.11 1.67 63.20
C PRO A 3 8.01 1.40 61.97
N ARG A 4 8.31 0.12 61.72
CA ARG A 4 9.04 -0.32 60.51
C ARG A 4 8.07 -0.36 59.31
N ARG A 5 8.38 0.46 58.31
CA ARG A 5 7.81 0.48 56.96
C ARG A 5 8.06 -0.84 56.22
N ALA A 6 7.06 -1.33 55.49
CA ALA A 6 7.24 -2.09 54.26
C ALA A 6 5.95 -2.11 53.43
N LEU A 7 5.59 -0.99 52.78
CA LEU A 7 4.69 -1.07 51.62
C LEU A 7 5.54 -1.45 50.41
N ALA A 8 5.46 -2.73 50.03
CA ALA A 8 5.96 -3.20 48.75
C ALA A 8 5.07 -2.60 47.65
N LEU A 9 5.54 -1.51 47.04
CA LEU A 9 4.92 -0.89 45.87
C LEU A 9 5.32 -1.70 44.64
N THR A 10 4.63 -2.81 44.39
CA THR A 10 4.75 -3.59 43.16
C THR A 10 4.16 -2.77 42.00
N ARG A 11 5.03 -2.04 41.29
CA ARG A 11 4.72 -1.40 40.01
C ARG A 11 4.38 -2.50 38.99
N PRO A 12 3.17 -2.54 38.41
CA PRO A 12 2.97 -3.35 37.22
C PRO A 12 3.69 -2.62 36.08
N ALA A 13 4.75 -3.23 35.57
CA ALA A 13 5.37 -2.81 34.32
C ALA A 13 4.36 -3.11 33.20
N CYS A 14 3.51 -2.15 32.88
CA CYS A 14 2.77 -2.15 31.62
C CYS A 14 3.78 -1.99 30.49
N LEU A 15 4.34 -3.11 30.03
CA LEU A 15 4.99 -3.20 28.73
C LEU A 15 3.91 -2.91 27.69
N ALA A 16 3.78 -1.64 27.31
CA ALA A 16 3.03 -1.22 26.15
C ALA A 16 3.70 -1.82 24.92
N ALA A 17 3.28 -3.02 24.53
CA ALA A 17 3.56 -3.57 23.22
C ALA A 17 2.84 -2.68 22.20
N VAL A 18 3.54 -1.65 21.71
CA VAL A 18 3.12 -0.90 20.53
C VAL A 18 3.26 -1.85 19.35
N CYS A 19 2.21 -2.60 19.08
CA CYS A 19 2.02 -3.25 17.80
C CYS A 19 1.88 -2.14 16.76
N VAL A 20 3.00 -1.73 16.15
CA VAL A 20 2.97 -0.94 14.92
C VAL A 20 2.41 -1.85 13.84
N LEU A 21 1.08 -1.91 13.75
CA LEU A 21 0.40 -2.39 12.57
C LEU A 21 0.76 -1.38 11.47
N GLY A 22 1.82 -1.69 10.72
CA GLY A 22 2.14 -0.98 9.48
C GLY A 22 0.93 -1.07 8.58
N ALA A 23 0.12 -0.01 8.58
CA ALA A 23 -1.02 0.10 7.70
C ALA A 23 -0.50 -0.04 6.26
N PRO A 24 -1.08 -0.91 5.43
CA PRO A 24 -0.88 -0.78 4.01
C PRO A 24 -1.45 0.60 3.67
N GLN A 25 -0.55 1.53 3.37
CA GLN A 25 -0.85 2.83 2.80
C GLN A 25 -1.48 2.61 1.42
N ALA A 26 -2.75 2.23 1.44
CA ALA A 26 -3.67 2.40 0.35
C ALA A 26 -3.91 3.91 0.27
N GLY A 27 -3.32 4.54 -0.74
CA GLY A 27 -3.57 5.94 -1.06
C GLY A 27 -5.01 6.09 -1.56
N PHE A 28 -5.96 6.14 -0.63
CA PHE A 28 -7.42 6.10 -0.80
C PHE A 28 -8.05 7.31 -1.53
N GLY A 29 -7.33 7.97 -2.45
CA GLY A 29 -7.72 9.30 -2.95
C GLY A 29 -8.35 9.37 -4.34
N SER A 30 -8.05 8.44 -5.26
CA SER A 30 -8.42 8.60 -6.69
C SER A 30 -8.81 7.27 -7.36
N ASP A 31 -9.23 6.31 -6.54
CA ASP A 31 -9.05 4.87 -6.80
C ASP A 31 -10.18 4.16 -7.53
N GLY A 32 -11.39 4.70 -7.70
CA GLY A 32 -12.52 3.90 -8.23
C GLY A 32 -12.25 3.33 -9.62
N ASN A 33 -11.83 4.20 -10.55
CA ASN A 33 -11.48 3.80 -11.92
C ASN A 33 -10.13 3.03 -11.97
N LEU A 34 -9.14 3.46 -11.19
CA LEU A 34 -7.84 2.78 -11.08
C LEU A 34 -7.99 1.34 -10.56
N GLN A 35 -8.76 1.16 -9.49
CA GLN A 35 -9.07 -0.12 -8.87
C GLN A 35 -9.88 -1.01 -9.82
N ALA A 36 -10.85 -0.45 -10.56
CA ALA A 36 -11.58 -1.20 -11.59
C ALA A 36 -10.62 -1.71 -12.68
N VAL A 37 -9.77 -0.84 -13.22
CA VAL A 37 -8.77 -1.22 -14.24
C VAL A 37 -7.80 -2.29 -13.72
N LEU A 38 -7.36 -2.18 -12.47
CA LEU A 38 -6.48 -3.18 -11.85
C LEU A 38 -7.23 -4.48 -11.56
N LEU A 39 -8.50 -4.43 -11.18
CA LEU A 39 -9.34 -5.61 -10.98
C LEU A 39 -9.56 -6.37 -12.29
N GLU A 40 -9.90 -5.67 -13.37
CA GLU A 40 -10.01 -6.22 -14.73
C GLU A 40 -8.68 -6.81 -15.23
N ALA A 41 -7.54 -6.24 -14.78
CA ALA A 41 -6.21 -6.80 -15.05
C ALA A 41 -5.89 -8.05 -14.20
N GLY A 42 -6.81 -8.53 -13.36
CA GLY A 42 -6.61 -9.64 -12.43
C GLY A 42 -5.61 -9.28 -11.33
N CYS A 43 -5.66 -8.04 -10.85
CA CYS A 43 -4.80 -7.48 -9.80
C CYS A 43 -5.67 -6.98 -8.62
N PRO A 44 -6.44 -7.85 -7.95
CA PRO A 44 -7.36 -7.43 -6.88
C PRO A 44 -6.65 -6.95 -5.61
N ARG A 45 -5.38 -7.33 -5.44
CA ARG A 45 -4.51 -6.85 -4.37
C ARG A 45 -3.16 -6.47 -4.97
N PHE A 46 -2.69 -5.25 -4.70
CA PHE A 46 -1.48 -4.71 -5.29
C PHE A 46 -0.74 -3.77 -4.34
N ARG A 47 0.55 -3.59 -4.58
CA ARG A 47 1.32 -2.44 -4.10
C ARG A 47 1.49 -1.47 -5.27
N LEU A 48 1.09 -0.22 -5.08
CA LEU A 48 1.18 0.82 -6.10
C LEU A 48 2.45 1.65 -5.89
N GLU A 49 3.13 1.98 -6.98
CA GLU A 49 4.25 2.91 -7.02
C GLU A 49 3.97 3.94 -8.11
N THR A 50 4.03 5.24 -7.78
CA THR A 50 3.88 6.30 -8.78
C THR A 50 5.19 6.44 -9.55
N LEU A 51 5.13 6.23 -10.86
CA LEU A 51 6.28 6.38 -11.75
C LEU A 51 6.44 7.83 -12.23
N PHE A 52 5.32 8.48 -12.51
CA PHE A 52 5.29 9.82 -13.07
C PHE A 52 4.01 10.53 -12.64
N ASP A 53 4.10 11.82 -12.36
CA ASP A 53 2.96 12.70 -12.10
C ASP A 53 3.30 14.11 -12.60
N ARG A 54 2.76 14.50 -13.77
CA ARG A 54 2.85 15.86 -14.32
C ARG A 54 1.68 16.15 -15.24
N ASP A 55 1.31 17.43 -15.35
CA ASP A 55 0.39 17.94 -16.37
C ASP A 55 -0.99 17.23 -16.40
N GLY A 56 -1.44 16.75 -15.23
CA GLY A 56 -2.69 15.99 -15.09
C GLY A 56 -2.62 14.56 -15.63
N VAL A 57 -1.41 14.05 -15.86
CA VAL A 57 -1.10 12.67 -16.22
C VAL A 57 -0.32 12.03 -15.08
N THR A 58 -0.86 10.95 -14.53
CA THR A 58 -0.21 10.17 -13.48
C THR A 58 -0.07 8.72 -13.95
N SER A 59 1.15 8.19 -13.92
CA SER A 59 1.44 6.80 -14.23
C SER A 59 1.82 6.03 -12.98
N TYR A 60 1.25 4.85 -12.83
CA TYR A 60 1.42 3.97 -11.70
C TYR A 60 1.94 2.61 -12.15
N ARG A 61 2.88 2.05 -11.39
CA ARG A 61 3.27 0.65 -11.41
C ARG A 61 2.56 -0.07 -10.29
N ALA A 62 1.65 -0.96 -10.63
CA ALA A 62 1.03 -1.87 -9.69
C ALA A 62 1.78 -3.21 -9.69
N ASN A 63 2.30 -3.60 -8.54
CA ASN A 63 2.81 -4.94 -8.30
C ASN A 63 1.69 -5.79 -7.67
N CYS A 64 1.13 -6.69 -8.47
CA CYS A 64 0.07 -7.60 -8.03
C CYS A 64 0.67 -8.63 -7.06
N PHE A 65 0.02 -8.80 -5.91
CA PHE A 65 0.55 -9.34 -4.65
C PHE A 65 1.81 -10.25 -4.69
N GLY A 66 2.84 -9.79 -3.97
CA GLY A 66 3.79 -10.62 -3.20
C GLY A 66 4.98 -11.24 -3.93
N SER A 67 4.93 -11.31 -5.27
CA SER A 67 6.06 -11.78 -6.08
C SER A 67 6.16 -10.90 -7.31
N ALA A 68 7.36 -10.46 -7.67
CA ALA A 68 7.62 -9.49 -8.73
C ALA A 68 7.18 -9.92 -10.16
N HIS A 69 6.47 -11.05 -10.28
CA HIS A 69 6.12 -11.71 -11.53
C HIS A 69 4.89 -11.10 -12.24
N LYS A 70 4.12 -10.23 -11.60
CA LYS A 70 3.00 -9.55 -12.26
C LYS A 70 2.99 -8.06 -11.95
N LEU A 71 3.63 -7.32 -12.85
CA LEU A 71 3.63 -5.86 -12.87
C LEU A 71 2.60 -5.37 -13.89
N VAL A 72 1.79 -4.39 -13.50
CA VAL A 72 0.81 -3.73 -14.37
C VAL A 72 1.09 -2.24 -14.35
N ILE A 73 1.28 -1.64 -15.52
CA ILE A 73 1.38 -0.18 -15.66
C ILE A 73 -0.03 0.36 -15.93
N VAL A 74 -0.42 1.39 -15.19
CA VAL A 74 -1.69 2.10 -15.39
C VAL A 74 -1.40 3.58 -15.50
N THR A 75 -1.93 4.22 -16.54
CA THR A 75 -1.80 5.67 -16.74
C THR A 75 -3.17 6.32 -16.61
N CYS A 76 -3.24 7.35 -15.77
CA CYS A 76 -4.43 8.12 -15.50
C CYS A 76 -4.26 9.53 -16.06
N ILE A 77 -5.19 9.96 -16.91
CA ILE A 77 -5.21 11.30 -17.51
C ILE A 77 -6.47 12.00 -17.03
N LYS A 78 -6.30 13.11 -16.30
CA LYS A 78 -7.42 13.89 -15.72
C LYS A 78 -8.42 13.02 -14.94
N GLY A 79 -7.92 12.01 -14.23
CA GLY A 79 -8.72 11.07 -13.43
C GLY A 79 -9.28 9.85 -14.18
N VAL A 80 -9.07 9.75 -15.50
CA VAL A 80 -9.44 8.57 -16.29
C VAL A 80 -8.23 7.66 -16.44
N CYS A 81 -8.28 6.49 -15.81
CA CYS A 81 -7.23 5.48 -15.82
C CYS A 81 -7.43 4.46 -16.93
N VAL A 82 -6.33 4.10 -17.57
CA VAL A 82 -6.25 3.04 -18.57
C VAL A 82 -5.05 2.16 -18.28
N ARG A 83 -5.23 0.84 -18.42
CA ARG A 83 -4.12 -0.10 -18.36
C ARG A 83 -3.25 0.13 -19.59
N GLU A 84 -1.95 0.27 -19.38
CA GLU A 84 -1.01 0.17 -20.47
C GLU A 84 -0.98 -1.28 -20.93
N ARG A 85 -1.35 -1.53 -22.18
CA ARG A 85 -1.08 -2.83 -22.79
C ARG A 85 0.42 -2.81 -23.06
N THR A 86 1.22 -3.36 -22.16
CA THR A 86 2.57 -3.79 -22.52
C THR A 86 2.36 -4.64 -23.78
N GLN A 87 2.78 -4.11 -24.93
CA GLN A 87 3.04 -4.96 -26.07
C GLN A 87 4.08 -5.93 -25.54
N GLU A 88 3.67 -7.16 -25.22
CA GLU A 88 4.57 -8.29 -25.40
C GLU A 88 4.96 -8.17 -26.87
N GLU A 89 6.10 -7.52 -27.12
CA GLU A 89 6.83 -7.62 -28.36
C GLU A 89 7.01 -9.11 -28.58
N GLN A 90 6.15 -9.62 -29.46
CA GLN A 90 6.11 -10.99 -29.91
C GLN A 90 7.50 -11.26 -30.50
N PRO A 91 8.31 -12.17 -29.93
CA PRO A 91 9.57 -12.52 -30.59
C PRO A 91 9.22 -13.17 -31.93
N GLU A 92 9.66 -12.56 -33.02
CA GLU A 92 9.61 -13.13 -34.38
C GLU A 92 10.55 -14.35 -34.49
#